data_AF-A0A8H5XPN9-F1
#
_entry.id   AF-A0A8H5XPN9-F1
#
_cell.length_a   1.000
_cell.length_b   1.000
_cell.length_c   1.000
_cell.angle_alpha   90.00
_cell.angle_beta   90.00
_cell.angle_gamma   90.00
#
_symmetry.space_group_name_H-M   'P 1'
#
loop_
_entity.id
_entity.type
_entity.pdbx_description
1 polymer ?
#
loop_
_entity_poly.entity_id
_entity_poly.type
_entity_poly.pdbx_seq_one_letter_code
_entity_poly.pdbx_strand_id
1 'polypeptide(L)'
;MTLHTSPPESRLRRAIHAVPFLLITAIMSRAFAMAKPIGPIIEETVKTSIYIAQDVTVPIIKNFYGVPVLDDIFAVVTVAFAHLQFFTDEEAYWQLLVFLTDFAGMYTVVMIEGYRPGNTFPVIKYPAVFLFLSQMFGIGCLAPFFFFLFYIFTPAYKLTTPCLYRPGLAPCMAILPTILSGYYITHFPSFFHSSLEARNWWNWIWQLFPIWGSIIMLVLSKIIPEPKEQAPRTWKQELNAIRLTIGVVSAISTATWWYTILNMDSSIFVVFIPQHFLTTPQDPILGLRTVIQFDYICCYSAGFLWLTYHFKDLENVG
;
A
#
# COMPACT_ATOMS: atom_id res chain seq x y z
N MET A 1 -29.71 -1.37 -32.64
CA MET A 1 -28.55 -1.00 -31.83
C MET A 1 -27.36 -1.72 -32.43
N THR A 2 -26.60 -1.05 -33.28
CA THR A 2 -25.41 -1.61 -33.94
C THR A 2 -24.34 -1.82 -32.88
N LEU A 3 -24.04 -3.09 -32.58
CA LEU A 3 -22.84 -3.46 -31.84
C LEU A 3 -21.65 -2.98 -32.67
N HIS A 4 -21.10 -1.82 -32.33
CA HIS A 4 -19.74 -1.46 -32.75
C HIS A 4 -18.82 -2.51 -32.15
N THR A 5 -18.50 -3.55 -32.92
CA THR A 5 -17.44 -4.49 -32.57
C THR A 5 -16.12 -3.77 -32.82
N SER A 6 -15.70 -2.96 -31.84
CA SER A 6 -14.33 -2.47 -31.81
C SER A 6 -13.39 -3.66 -31.96
N PRO A 7 -12.34 -3.58 -32.81
CA PRO A 7 -11.40 -4.67 -32.95
C PRO A 7 -10.82 -5.04 -31.58
N PRO A 8 -10.55 -6.34 -31.33
CA PRO A 8 -10.04 -6.79 -30.04
C PRO A 8 -8.76 -6.03 -29.70
N GLU A 9 -8.74 -5.40 -28.54
CA GLU A 9 -7.58 -4.63 -28.09
C GLU A 9 -6.33 -5.50 -28.04
N SER A 10 -5.27 -5.07 -28.73
CA SER A 10 -3.99 -5.78 -28.71
C SER A 10 -3.29 -5.58 -27.38
N ARG A 11 -3.04 -6.69 -26.67
CA ARG A 11 -2.24 -6.70 -25.43
C ARG A 11 -0.83 -6.18 -25.65
N LEU A 12 -0.24 -6.45 -26.80
CA LEU A 12 1.09 -5.93 -27.15
C LEU A 12 1.08 -4.41 -27.22
N ARG A 13 0.06 -3.83 -27.87
CA ARG A 13 -0.09 -2.37 -27.93
C ARG A 13 -0.28 -1.77 -26.54
N ARG A 14 -1.13 -2.37 -25.71
CA ARG A 14 -1.32 -1.94 -24.31
C ARG A 14 -0.02 -2.04 -23.49
N ALA A 15 0.76 -3.11 -23.69
CA ALA A 15 2.04 -3.29 -23.02
C ALA A 15 3.06 -2.20 -23.42
N ILE A 16 3.16 -1.86 -24.71
CA ILE A 16 4.02 -0.77 -25.18
C ILE A 16 3.58 0.57 -24.56
N HIS A 17 2.28 0.82 -24.50
CA HIS A 17 1.74 2.04 -23.89
C HIS A 17 1.99 2.08 -22.37
N ALA A 18 2.06 0.92 -21.71
CA ALA A 18 2.28 0.80 -20.27
C ALA A 18 3.76 0.89 -19.84
N VAL A 19 4.72 0.95 -20.77
CA VAL A 19 6.15 1.09 -20.45
C VAL A 19 6.47 2.20 -19.44
N PRO A 20 5.78 3.36 -19.41
CA PRO A 20 6.04 4.39 -18.40
C PRO A 20 5.90 3.91 -16.95
N PHE A 21 5.08 2.89 -16.64
CA PHE A 21 5.06 2.29 -15.31
C PHE A 21 6.41 1.67 -14.94
N LEU A 22 7.07 1.00 -15.88
CA LEU A 22 8.35 0.35 -15.65
C LEU A 22 9.49 1.37 -15.42
N LEU A 23 9.36 2.58 -15.99
CA LEU A 23 10.29 3.68 -15.70
C LEU A 23 10.20 4.12 -14.23
N ILE A 24 9.01 4.10 -13.62
CA ILE A 24 8.83 4.40 -12.19
C ILE A 24 9.53 3.34 -11.33
N THR A 25 9.42 2.05 -11.69
CA THR A 25 10.19 0.99 -11.02
C THR A 25 11.69 1.23 -11.12
N ALA A 26 12.20 1.70 -12.27
CA ALA A 26 13.63 1.98 -12.43
C ALA A 26 14.11 3.07 -11.46
N ILE A 27 13.28 4.10 -11.20
CA ILE A 27 13.55 5.13 -10.19
C ILE A 27 13.61 4.51 -8.79
N MET A 28 12.64 3.66 -8.42
CA MET A 28 12.66 2.97 -7.11
C MET A 28 13.87 2.04 -6.97
N SER A 29 14.26 1.34 -8.05
CA SER A 29 15.43 0.46 -8.06
C SER A 29 16.72 1.23 -7.77
N ARG A 30 16.82 2.48 -8.26
CA ARG A 30 17.93 3.39 -7.91
C ARG A 30 17.91 3.77 -6.43
N ALA A 31 16.74 3.97 -5.83
CA ALA A 31 16.61 4.23 -4.40
C ALA A 31 17.07 3.02 -3.57
N PHE A 32 16.69 1.79 -3.93
CA PHE A 32 17.20 0.60 -3.25
C PHE A 32 18.71 0.41 -3.37
N ALA A 33 19.31 0.83 -4.49
CA ALA A 33 20.77 0.83 -4.61
C ALA A 33 21.46 1.79 -3.60
N MET A 34 20.72 2.72 -2.99
CA MET A 34 21.20 3.57 -1.89
C MET A 34 21.23 2.84 -0.54
N ALA A 35 20.68 1.63 -0.43
CA ALA A 35 20.51 0.94 0.85
C ALA A 35 21.78 0.33 1.44
N LYS A 36 22.92 0.39 0.74
CA LYS A 36 24.19 -0.24 1.19
C LYS A 36 24.59 0.17 2.63
N PRO A 37 24.48 1.44 3.06
CA PRO A 37 24.80 1.83 4.44
C PRO A 37 23.75 1.40 5.46
N ILE A 38 22.52 1.10 5.04
CA ILE A 38 21.39 0.72 5.90
C ILE A 38 21.56 -0.69 6.48
N GLY A 39 21.99 -1.63 5.62
CA GLY A 39 22.08 -3.06 5.94
C GLY A 39 22.83 -3.37 7.25
N PRO A 40 24.07 -2.89 7.44
CA PRO A 40 24.85 -3.19 8.64
C PRO A 40 24.19 -2.78 9.95
N ILE A 41 23.52 -1.61 10.00
CA ILE A 41 22.83 -1.16 11.23
C ILE A 41 21.63 -2.05 11.54
N ILE A 42 20.83 -2.38 10.52
CA ILE A 42 19.69 -3.28 10.70
C ILE A 42 20.17 -4.67 11.16
N GLU A 43 21.18 -5.22 10.50
CA GLU A 43 21.75 -6.54 10.84
C GLU A 43 22.32 -6.56 12.27
N GLU A 44 22.98 -5.48 12.70
CA GLU A 44 23.48 -5.36 14.06
C GLU A 44 22.35 -5.32 15.08
N THR A 45 21.32 -4.50 14.88
CA THR A 45 20.14 -4.43 15.77
C THR A 45 19.39 -5.77 15.80
N VAL A 46 19.21 -6.43 14.65
CA VAL A 46 18.63 -7.77 14.58
C VAL A 46 19.50 -8.74 15.37
N LYS A 47 20.82 -8.71 15.24
CA LYS A 47 21.73 -9.64 15.96
C LYS A 47 21.70 -9.40 17.46
N THR A 48 21.74 -8.16 17.92
CA THR A 48 21.82 -7.81 19.35
C THR A 48 20.46 -7.86 20.05
N SER A 49 19.34 -7.79 19.32
CA SER A 49 18.00 -7.56 19.88
C SER A 49 17.88 -6.25 20.66
N ILE A 50 18.75 -5.29 20.38
CA ILE A 50 18.82 -4.04 21.13
C ILE A 50 18.76 -2.88 20.16
N TYR A 51 17.78 -2.01 20.36
CA TYR A 51 17.65 -0.73 19.70
C TYR A 51 17.97 0.39 20.69
N ILE A 52 18.72 1.40 20.27
CA ILE A 52 19.05 2.54 21.12
C ILE A 52 18.30 3.76 20.59
N ALA A 53 17.33 4.25 21.37
CA ALA A 53 16.52 5.42 21.06
C ALA A 53 16.80 6.51 22.09
N GLN A 54 17.45 7.62 21.71
CA GLN A 54 17.64 8.79 22.60
C GLN A 54 18.13 8.40 24.01
N ASP A 55 19.22 7.62 24.06
CA ASP A 55 19.83 7.06 25.29
C ASP A 55 19.00 6.01 26.06
N VAL A 56 17.85 5.61 25.53
CA VAL A 56 17.04 4.49 26.06
C VAL A 56 17.33 3.22 25.27
N THR A 57 17.66 2.16 25.99
CA THR A 57 17.80 0.81 25.43
C THR A 57 16.42 0.15 25.33
N VAL A 58 16.01 -0.18 24.12
CA VAL A 58 14.74 -0.85 23.81
C VAL A 58 15.02 -2.27 23.34
N PRO A 59 14.50 -3.30 24.01
CA PRO A 59 14.58 -4.67 23.51
C PRO A 59 13.71 -4.82 22.25
N ILE A 60 14.28 -5.46 21.23
CA ILE A 60 13.60 -5.74 19.96
C ILE A 60 13.26 -7.23 19.88
N ILE A 61 12.02 -7.49 19.47
CA ILE A 61 11.51 -8.84 19.26
C ILE A 61 12.18 -9.44 18.01
N LYS A 62 12.73 -10.65 18.15
CA LYS A 62 13.31 -11.43 17.03
C LYS A 62 12.34 -12.39 16.38
N ASN A 63 11.47 -12.99 17.20
CA ASN A 63 10.55 -14.03 16.76
C ASN A 63 9.17 -13.68 17.29
N PHE A 64 8.17 -13.69 16.42
CA PHE A 64 6.82 -13.29 16.75
C PHE A 64 5.79 -14.33 16.29
N TYR A 65 5.93 -14.82 15.05
CA TYR A 65 4.94 -15.72 14.44
C TYR A 65 5.19 -17.19 14.79
N GLY A 66 6.40 -17.53 15.23
CA GLY A 66 6.80 -18.92 15.48
C GLY A 66 7.06 -19.72 14.20
N VAL A 67 7.29 -19.03 13.08
CA VAL A 67 7.61 -19.61 11.77
C VAL A 67 8.96 -19.05 11.35
N PRO A 68 10.05 -19.84 11.39
CA PRO A 68 11.42 -19.32 11.26
C PRO A 68 11.63 -18.44 10.03
N VAL A 69 11.15 -18.88 8.86
CA VAL A 69 11.30 -18.09 7.61
C VAL A 69 10.58 -16.74 7.67
N LEU A 70 9.40 -16.69 8.30
CA LEU A 70 8.66 -15.44 8.44
C LEU A 70 9.32 -14.54 9.49
N ASP A 71 9.73 -15.11 10.62
CA ASP A 71 10.41 -14.39 11.69
C ASP A 71 11.74 -13.80 11.20
N ASP A 72 12.54 -14.56 10.44
CA ASP A 72 13.82 -14.08 9.89
C ASP A 72 13.62 -12.89 8.93
N ILE A 73 12.63 -12.96 8.05
CA ILE A 73 12.31 -11.88 7.09
C ILE A 73 11.80 -10.65 7.84
N PHE A 74 10.79 -10.82 8.70
CA PHE A 74 10.14 -9.71 9.36
C PHE A 74 10.95 -9.13 10.52
N ALA A 75 11.94 -9.82 11.08
CA ALA A 75 12.89 -9.23 12.02
C ALA A 75 13.66 -8.08 11.35
N VAL A 76 14.11 -8.27 10.10
CA VAL A 76 14.80 -7.23 9.33
C VAL A 76 13.85 -6.06 9.03
N VAL A 77 12.64 -6.36 8.54
CA VAL A 77 11.65 -5.32 8.17
C VAL A 77 11.19 -4.52 9.40
N THR A 78 10.89 -5.20 10.51
CA THR A 78 10.42 -4.54 11.74
C THR A 78 11.50 -3.69 12.39
N VAL A 79 12.77 -4.09 12.30
CA VAL A 79 13.91 -3.26 12.72
C VAL A 79 14.08 -2.04 11.82
N ALA A 80 13.94 -2.17 10.50
CA ALA A 80 13.93 -1.02 9.61
C ALA A 80 12.83 -0.03 10.02
N PHE A 81 11.64 -0.53 10.27
CA PHE A 81 10.50 0.28 10.72
C PHE A 81 10.72 0.87 12.12
N ALA A 82 11.42 0.21 13.04
CA ALA A 82 11.76 0.80 14.35
C ALA A 82 12.56 2.10 14.19
N HIS A 83 13.53 2.12 13.27
CA HIS A 83 14.31 3.33 12.94
C HIS A 83 13.45 4.48 12.37
N LEU A 84 12.30 4.14 11.79
CA LEU A 84 11.36 5.10 11.22
C LEU A 84 10.26 5.49 12.22
N GLN A 85 9.82 4.59 13.11
CA GLN A 85 8.61 4.74 13.95
C GLN A 85 8.92 5.18 15.38
N PHE A 86 10.16 5.06 15.85
CA PHE A 86 10.53 5.35 17.24
C PHE A 86 10.91 6.82 17.46
N PHE A 87 10.71 7.68 16.46
CA PHE A 87 10.95 9.12 16.57
C PHE A 87 12.43 9.47 16.83
N THR A 88 13.35 8.58 16.46
CA THR A 88 14.80 8.87 16.54
C THR A 88 15.27 9.79 15.42
N ASP A 89 14.62 9.71 14.26
CA ASP A 89 14.71 10.68 13.17
C ASP A 89 13.29 11.21 12.96
N GLU A 90 13.09 12.48 13.29
CA GLU A 90 11.76 13.09 13.32
C GLU A 90 11.15 13.15 11.92
N GLU A 91 11.92 13.51 10.90
CA GLU A 91 11.38 13.64 9.56
C GLU A 91 11.03 12.26 8.96
N ALA A 92 11.79 11.22 9.27
CA ALA A 92 11.47 9.85 8.89
C ALA A 92 10.17 9.37 9.53
N TYR A 93 9.95 9.71 10.80
CA TYR A 93 8.71 9.39 11.51
C TYR A 93 7.50 10.02 10.86
N TRP A 94 7.55 11.33 10.63
CA TRP A 94 6.44 12.06 10.03
C TRP A 94 6.15 11.59 8.60
N GLN A 95 7.21 11.35 7.83
CA GLN A 95 7.09 10.85 6.47
C GLN A 95 6.41 9.47 6.44
N LEU A 96 6.88 8.53 7.26
CA LEU A 96 6.33 7.17 7.29
C LEU A 96 4.88 7.15 7.82
N LEU A 97 4.57 7.95 8.86
CA LEU A 97 3.23 8.05 9.43
C LEU A 97 2.20 8.45 8.36
N VAL A 98 2.48 9.51 7.61
CA VAL A 98 1.60 9.96 6.52
C VAL A 98 1.54 8.93 5.41
N PHE A 99 2.70 8.44 4.94
CA PHE A 99 2.75 7.48 3.84
C PHE A 99 1.91 6.24 4.13
N LEU A 100 2.12 5.59 5.27
CA LEU A 100 1.38 4.39 5.61
C LEU A 100 -0.09 4.69 5.93
N THR A 101 -0.42 5.86 6.46
CA THR A 101 -1.84 6.22 6.65
C THR A 101 -2.56 6.38 5.30
N ASP A 102 -1.92 7.05 4.34
CA ASP A 102 -2.45 7.21 2.98
C ASP A 102 -2.51 5.89 2.23
N PHE A 103 -1.57 4.98 2.49
CA PHE A 103 -1.49 3.70 1.81
C PHE A 103 -2.76 2.86 2.01
N ALA A 104 -3.53 3.06 3.09
CA ALA A 104 -4.85 2.47 3.24
C ALA A 104 -5.80 2.79 2.07
N GLY A 105 -5.67 3.96 1.44
CA GLY A 105 -6.40 4.33 0.23
C GLY A 105 -6.00 3.47 -0.97
N MET A 106 -4.69 3.25 -1.18
CA MET A 106 -4.21 2.33 -2.21
C MET A 106 -4.65 0.89 -1.92
N TYR A 107 -4.55 0.46 -0.67
CA TYR A 107 -5.04 -0.84 -0.23
C TYR A 107 -6.53 -1.03 -0.54
N THR A 108 -7.35 0.00 -0.30
CA THR A 108 -8.77 0.04 -0.69
C THR A 108 -8.95 -0.21 -2.18
N VAL A 109 -8.18 0.47 -3.03
CA VAL A 109 -8.24 0.31 -4.49
C VAL A 109 -7.93 -1.13 -4.88
N VAL A 110 -6.82 -1.68 -4.40
CA VAL A 110 -6.41 -3.06 -4.72
C VAL A 110 -7.48 -4.07 -4.27
N MET A 111 -8.11 -3.88 -3.11
CA MET A 111 -9.21 -4.72 -2.67
C MET A 111 -10.43 -4.61 -3.57
N ILE A 112 -10.91 -3.40 -3.87
CA ILE A 112 -12.06 -3.21 -4.78
C ILE A 112 -11.81 -3.91 -6.10
N GLU A 113 -10.62 -3.71 -6.68
CA GLU A 113 -10.25 -4.28 -7.96
C GLU A 113 -10.13 -5.81 -7.93
N GLY A 114 -9.63 -6.40 -6.84
CA GLY A 114 -9.58 -7.87 -6.70
C GLY A 114 -10.96 -8.52 -6.64
N TYR A 115 -11.97 -7.79 -6.18
CA TYR A 115 -13.35 -8.27 -6.15
C TYR A 115 -14.15 -8.02 -7.44
N ARG A 116 -13.66 -7.21 -8.38
CA ARG A 116 -14.35 -7.04 -9.68
C ARG A 116 -14.32 -8.35 -10.49
N PRO A 117 -15.47 -8.85 -11.00
CA PRO A 117 -15.52 -10.08 -11.79
C PRO A 117 -14.70 -10.03 -13.08
N GLY A 118 -14.57 -8.86 -13.69
CA GLY A 118 -13.78 -8.65 -14.91
C GLY A 118 -12.28 -8.86 -14.73
N ASN A 119 -11.76 -8.80 -13.50
CA ASN A 119 -10.36 -8.94 -13.19
C ASN A 119 -10.04 -10.41 -12.85
N THR A 120 -9.58 -11.16 -13.84
CA THR A 120 -9.27 -12.60 -13.71
C THR A 120 -7.78 -12.90 -13.60
N PHE A 121 -6.91 -11.91 -13.79
CA PHE A 121 -5.47 -12.11 -13.68
C PHE A 121 -5.08 -12.34 -12.22
N PRO A 122 -4.33 -13.41 -11.87
CA PRO A 122 -4.12 -13.81 -10.48
C PRO A 122 -3.56 -12.72 -9.56
N VAL A 123 -2.60 -11.92 -10.04
CA VAL A 123 -1.97 -10.85 -9.24
C VAL A 123 -2.98 -9.75 -8.87
N ILE A 124 -3.96 -9.49 -9.74
CA ILE A 124 -5.04 -8.53 -9.47
C ILE A 124 -6.10 -9.20 -8.59
N LYS A 125 -6.42 -10.46 -8.87
CA LYS A 125 -7.51 -11.20 -8.22
C LYS A 125 -7.23 -11.50 -6.76
N TYR A 126 -5.95 -11.71 -6.39
CA TYR A 126 -5.53 -12.05 -5.04
C TYR A 126 -4.62 -10.96 -4.45
N PRO A 127 -5.20 -9.81 -4.02
CA PRO A 127 -4.49 -8.70 -3.39
C PRO A 127 -3.48 -9.10 -2.32
N ALA A 128 -3.79 -10.12 -1.53
CA ALA A 128 -2.92 -10.60 -0.45
C ALA A 128 -1.49 -10.90 -0.92
N VAL A 129 -1.34 -11.56 -2.08
CA VAL A 129 -0.03 -11.94 -2.61
C VAL A 129 0.77 -10.70 -3.00
N PHE A 130 0.14 -9.80 -3.75
CA PHE A 130 0.77 -8.55 -4.18
C PHE A 130 1.19 -7.67 -3.00
N LEU A 131 0.27 -7.48 -2.04
CA LEU A 131 0.50 -6.63 -0.87
C LEU A 131 1.51 -7.24 0.10
N PHE A 132 1.50 -8.56 0.27
CA PHE A 132 2.50 -9.27 1.07
C PHE A 132 3.90 -9.12 0.47
N LEU A 133 4.06 -9.32 -0.83
CA LEU A 133 5.34 -9.08 -1.51
C LEU A 133 5.78 -7.60 -1.40
N SER A 134 4.82 -6.67 -1.37
CA SER A 134 5.11 -5.24 -1.25
C SER A 134 5.67 -4.86 0.12
N GLN A 135 5.41 -5.65 1.18
CA GLN A 135 6.08 -5.47 2.47
C GLN A 135 7.57 -5.81 2.40
N MET A 136 7.96 -6.76 1.53
CA MET A 136 9.34 -7.21 1.41
C MET A 136 10.18 -6.35 0.46
N PHE A 137 9.57 -5.90 -0.64
CA PHE A 137 10.27 -5.23 -1.75
C PHE A 137 9.93 -3.75 -1.90
N GLY A 138 9.16 -3.18 -0.97
CA GLY A 138 8.62 -1.83 -1.09
C GLY A 138 7.51 -1.72 -2.13
N ILE A 139 6.44 -1.00 -1.79
CA ILE A 139 5.27 -0.87 -2.66
C ILE A 139 5.59 0.01 -3.88
N GLY A 140 6.50 0.97 -3.77
CA GLY A 140 6.93 1.85 -4.86
C GLY A 140 7.64 1.08 -5.98
N CYS A 141 8.16 -0.12 -5.69
CA CYS A 141 8.72 -1.01 -6.70
C CYS A 141 7.63 -1.86 -7.35
N LEU A 142 6.75 -2.46 -6.54
CA LEU A 142 5.77 -3.42 -7.02
C LEU A 142 4.49 -2.78 -7.57
N ALA A 143 4.03 -1.64 -7.07
CA ALA A 143 2.83 -0.95 -7.56
C ALA A 143 2.92 -0.59 -9.05
N PRO A 144 4.04 -0.05 -9.59
CA PRO A 144 4.14 0.16 -11.04
C PRO A 144 4.06 -1.15 -11.83
N PHE A 145 4.68 -2.25 -11.37
CA PHE A 145 4.50 -3.56 -12.01
C PHE A 145 3.05 -4.05 -11.95
N PHE A 146 2.39 -3.87 -10.81
CA PHE A 146 0.99 -4.20 -10.63
C PHE A 146 0.12 -3.43 -11.62
N PHE A 147 0.28 -2.11 -11.72
CA PHE A 147 -0.50 -1.28 -12.64
C PHE A 147 -0.17 -1.52 -14.11
N PHE A 148 1.08 -1.86 -14.44
CA PHE A 148 1.47 -2.33 -15.77
C PHE A 148 0.68 -3.58 -16.17
N LEU A 149 0.70 -4.61 -15.32
CA LEU A 149 -0.05 -5.86 -15.56
C LEU A 149 -1.55 -5.59 -15.58
N PHE A 150 -2.03 -4.77 -14.65
CA PHE A 150 -3.42 -4.36 -14.57
C PHE A 150 -3.91 -3.77 -15.88
N TYR A 151 -3.19 -2.77 -16.40
CA TYR A 151 -3.55 -2.12 -17.64
C TYR A 151 -3.58 -3.11 -18.81
N ILE A 152 -2.64 -4.04 -18.91
CA ILE A 152 -2.59 -5.01 -20.01
C ILE A 152 -3.75 -6.02 -19.97
N PHE A 153 -4.11 -6.49 -18.77
CA PHE A 153 -5.09 -7.57 -18.59
C PHE A 153 -6.53 -7.09 -18.34
N THR A 154 -6.74 -5.78 -18.20
CA THR A 154 -8.05 -5.14 -18.06
C THR A 154 -8.38 -4.33 -19.31
N PRO A 155 -8.90 -4.97 -20.38
CA PRO A 155 -9.32 -4.28 -21.61
C PRO A 155 -10.50 -3.33 -21.36
N ALA A 156 -10.58 -2.26 -22.15
CA ALA A 156 -11.46 -1.13 -21.88
C ALA A 156 -12.96 -1.50 -21.84
N TYR A 157 -13.41 -2.46 -22.66
CA TYR A 157 -14.83 -2.89 -22.67
C TYR A 157 -15.31 -3.44 -21.31
N LYS A 158 -14.39 -3.95 -20.46
CA LYS A 158 -14.74 -4.42 -19.12
C LYS A 158 -15.20 -3.28 -18.22
N LEU A 159 -14.77 -2.05 -18.49
CA LEU A 159 -15.08 -0.86 -17.69
C LEU A 159 -16.51 -0.38 -17.90
N THR A 160 -17.10 -0.63 -19.08
CA THR A 160 -18.49 -0.24 -19.40
C THR A 160 -19.50 -1.37 -19.25
N THR A 161 -19.05 -2.60 -19.00
CA THR A 161 -19.92 -3.78 -18.86
C THR A 161 -20.31 -4.01 -17.39
N PRO A 162 -21.57 -3.78 -16.96
CA PRO A 162 -21.96 -3.82 -15.54
C PRO A 162 -21.63 -5.11 -14.79
N CYS A 163 -21.80 -6.26 -15.43
CA CYS A 163 -21.49 -7.55 -14.81
C CYS A 163 -19.98 -7.80 -14.61
N LEU A 164 -19.12 -7.01 -15.25
CA LEU A 164 -17.66 -7.15 -15.18
C LEU A 164 -17.01 -6.12 -14.26
N TYR A 165 -17.57 -4.91 -14.14
CA TYR A 165 -16.99 -3.89 -13.27
C TYR A 165 -17.59 -3.85 -11.86
N ARG A 166 -18.76 -4.43 -11.57
CA ARG A 166 -19.36 -4.34 -10.23
C ARG A 166 -18.78 -5.38 -9.26
N PRO A 167 -18.17 -5.00 -8.11
CA PRO A 167 -17.63 -5.95 -7.14
C PRO A 167 -18.69 -6.78 -6.40
N GLY A 168 -19.94 -6.30 -6.32
CA GLY A 168 -21.01 -6.87 -5.49
C GLY A 168 -21.17 -6.14 -4.15
N LEU A 169 -22.32 -6.31 -3.51
CA LEU A 169 -22.67 -5.54 -2.30
C LEU A 169 -21.87 -5.98 -1.08
N ALA A 170 -21.74 -7.29 -0.83
CA ALA A 170 -21.04 -7.84 0.32
C ALA A 170 -19.57 -7.44 0.34
N PRO A 171 -18.80 -7.52 -0.77
CA PRO A 171 -17.44 -6.98 -0.80
C PRO A 171 -17.41 -5.47 -0.51
N CYS A 172 -18.27 -4.67 -1.14
CA CYS A 172 -18.30 -3.21 -0.91
C CYS A 172 -18.53 -2.87 0.58
N MET A 173 -19.41 -3.61 1.27
CA MET A 173 -19.70 -3.42 2.69
C MET A 173 -18.61 -3.98 3.62
N ALA A 174 -17.87 -5.00 3.18
CA ALA A 174 -16.80 -5.64 3.95
C ALA A 174 -15.50 -4.84 3.96
N ILE A 175 -15.23 -4.00 2.96
CA ILE A 175 -13.94 -3.31 2.82
C ILE A 175 -13.67 -2.37 4.00
N LEU A 176 -14.59 -1.46 4.33
CA LEU A 176 -14.36 -0.51 5.43
C LEU A 176 -14.03 -1.19 6.77
N PRO A 177 -14.84 -2.13 7.30
CA PRO A 177 -14.49 -2.82 8.53
C PRO A 177 -13.19 -3.62 8.41
N THR A 178 -12.87 -4.16 7.23
CA THR A 178 -11.58 -4.82 6.97
C THR A 178 -10.41 -3.86 7.11
N ILE A 179 -10.48 -2.65 6.53
CA ILE A 179 -9.40 -1.65 6.63
C ILE A 179 -9.26 -1.18 8.08
N LEU A 180 -10.36 -0.86 8.73
CA LEU A 180 -10.33 -0.40 10.12
C LEU A 180 -9.67 -1.43 11.02
N SER A 181 -10.08 -2.70 10.92
CA SER A 181 -9.61 -3.75 11.82
C SER A 181 -8.28 -4.40 11.42
N GLY A 182 -8.09 -4.71 10.14
CA GLY A 182 -6.90 -5.38 9.64
C GLY A 182 -5.71 -4.46 9.39
N TYR A 183 -5.94 -3.14 9.26
CA TYR A 183 -4.89 -2.16 8.96
C TYR A 183 -4.76 -1.08 10.04
N TYR A 184 -5.78 -0.25 10.26
CA TYR A 184 -5.63 0.92 11.13
C TYR A 184 -5.48 0.58 12.62
N ILE A 185 -6.19 -0.44 13.11
CA ILE A 185 -6.11 -0.88 14.51
C ILE A 185 -4.69 -1.30 14.90
N THR A 186 -3.89 -1.82 13.98
CA THR A 186 -2.51 -2.25 14.24
C THR A 186 -1.49 -1.17 13.86
N HIS A 187 -1.80 -0.41 12.80
CA HIS A 187 -0.98 0.71 12.31
C HIS A 187 -0.79 1.78 13.39
N PHE A 188 -1.86 2.36 13.92
CA PHE A 188 -1.73 3.53 14.80
C PHE A 188 -1.03 3.22 16.13
N PRO A 189 -1.29 2.09 16.81
CA PRO A 189 -0.52 1.72 17.99
C PRO A 189 0.98 1.51 17.71
N SER A 190 1.37 1.11 16.49
CA SER A 190 2.80 1.02 16.12
C SER A 190 3.51 2.38 16.10
N PHE A 191 2.78 3.49 16.02
CA PHE A 191 3.31 4.85 16.08
C PHE A 191 3.06 5.54 17.42
N PHE A 192 1.87 5.39 17.99
CA PHE A 192 1.41 6.25 19.10
C PHE A 192 1.46 5.59 20.47
N HIS A 193 1.75 4.28 20.56
CA HIS A 193 1.86 3.65 21.87
C HIS A 193 3.01 4.28 22.68
N SER A 194 2.84 4.48 23.99
CA SER A 194 3.84 5.17 24.81
C SER A 194 5.14 4.37 24.99
N SER A 195 5.04 3.05 25.11
CA SER A 195 6.19 2.14 25.13
C SER A 195 6.68 1.81 23.72
N LEU A 196 7.98 2.00 23.47
CA LEU A 196 8.66 1.62 22.23
C LEU A 196 8.66 0.11 21.99
N GLU A 197 8.72 -0.71 23.04
CA GLU A 197 8.60 -2.17 22.94
C GLU A 197 7.23 -2.57 22.39
N ALA A 198 6.18 -1.94 22.91
CA ALA A 198 4.83 -2.19 22.42
C ALA A 198 4.63 -1.63 21.00
N ARG A 199 5.28 -0.52 20.62
CA ARG A 199 5.32 -0.09 19.21
C ARG A 199 5.95 -1.16 18.32
N ASN A 200 7.08 -1.77 18.75
CA ASN A 200 7.69 -2.91 18.02
C ASN A 200 6.70 -4.07 17.88
N TRP A 201 6.02 -4.43 18.96
CA TRP A 201 5.04 -5.52 18.98
C TRP A 201 3.86 -5.26 18.02
N TRP A 202 3.30 -4.04 18.02
CA TRP A 202 2.25 -3.65 17.09
C TRP A 202 2.73 -3.60 15.64
N ASN A 203 3.97 -3.17 15.42
CA ASN A 203 4.58 -3.20 14.09
C ASN A 203 4.65 -4.64 13.57
N TRP A 204 5.12 -5.61 14.38
CA TRP A 204 5.08 -7.03 14.01
C TRP A 204 3.68 -7.49 13.60
N ILE A 205 2.62 -7.11 14.31
CA ILE A 205 1.26 -7.48 13.88
C ILE A 205 0.90 -6.81 12.55
N TRP A 206 1.23 -5.53 12.41
CA TRP A 206 0.91 -4.74 11.23
C TRP A 206 1.60 -5.27 9.96
N GLN A 207 2.83 -5.78 10.03
CA GLN A 207 3.54 -6.31 8.86
C GLN A 207 2.76 -7.42 8.12
N LEU A 208 1.89 -8.16 8.81
CA LEU A 208 1.00 -9.18 8.20
C LEU A 208 -0.41 -8.67 7.89
N PHE A 209 -0.66 -7.35 7.86
CA PHE A 209 -1.95 -6.78 7.47
C PHE A 209 -2.51 -7.35 6.14
N PRO A 210 -1.70 -7.70 5.11
CA PRO A 210 -2.25 -8.29 3.89
C PRO A 210 -2.95 -9.62 4.13
N ILE A 211 -2.45 -10.41 5.09
CA ILE A 211 -2.96 -11.72 5.44
C ILE A 211 -4.20 -11.57 6.33
N TRP A 212 -4.08 -10.81 7.43
CA TRP A 212 -5.19 -10.58 8.35
C TRP A 212 -6.37 -9.90 7.64
N GLY A 213 -6.08 -8.86 6.86
CA GLY A 213 -7.07 -8.15 6.08
C GLY A 213 -7.77 -9.05 5.06
N SER A 214 -7.03 -9.94 4.38
CA SER A 214 -7.65 -10.90 3.47
C SER A 214 -8.55 -11.91 4.18
N ILE A 215 -8.14 -12.40 5.36
CA ILE A 215 -8.97 -13.30 6.19
C ILE A 215 -10.26 -12.59 6.61
N ILE A 216 -10.15 -11.36 7.14
CA ILE A 216 -11.29 -10.57 7.58
C ILE A 216 -12.23 -10.30 6.40
N MET A 217 -11.69 -9.89 5.25
CA MET A 217 -12.46 -9.64 4.04
C MET A 217 -13.21 -10.89 3.57
N LEU A 218 -12.55 -12.07 3.56
CA LEU A 218 -13.17 -13.34 3.19
C LEU A 218 -14.28 -13.75 4.15
N VAL A 219 -14.09 -13.54 5.45
CA VAL A 219 -15.10 -13.85 6.47
C VAL A 219 -16.29 -12.90 6.34
N LEU A 220 -16.05 -11.59 6.30
CA LEU A 220 -17.12 -10.58 6.22
C LEU A 220 -17.90 -10.69 4.91
N SER A 221 -17.24 -10.90 3.77
CA SER A 221 -17.92 -11.07 2.48
C SER A 221 -18.82 -12.32 2.41
N LYS A 222 -18.60 -13.32 3.26
CA LYS A 222 -19.47 -14.51 3.38
C LYS A 222 -20.63 -14.32 4.35
N ILE A 223 -20.46 -13.49 5.38
CA ILE A 223 -21.49 -13.24 6.40
C ILE A 223 -22.48 -12.17 5.93
N ILE A 224 -22.01 -11.18 5.16
CA ILE A 224 -22.86 -10.12 4.62
C ILE A 224 -23.76 -10.71 3.52
N PRO A 225 -25.09 -10.56 3.61
CA PRO A 225 -26.01 -11.10 2.62
C PRO A 225 -25.81 -10.47 1.23
N GLU A 226 -25.59 -11.31 0.22
CA GLU A 226 -25.54 -10.88 -1.19
C GLU A 226 -26.92 -11.06 -1.85
N PRO A 227 -27.52 -10.00 -2.41
CA PRO A 227 -28.75 -10.11 -3.17
C PRO A 227 -28.58 -11.00 -4.41
N LYS A 228 -29.55 -11.89 -4.69
CA LYS A 228 -29.52 -12.76 -5.88
C LYS A 228 -29.70 -11.99 -7.20
N GLU A 229 -30.35 -10.84 -7.15
CA GLU A 229 -30.61 -10.00 -8.32
C GLU A 229 -29.92 -8.64 -8.19
N GLN A 230 -29.23 -8.23 -9.26
CA GLN A 230 -28.56 -6.93 -9.36
C GLN A 230 -29.56 -5.82 -9.71
N ALA A 231 -30.52 -5.55 -8.83
CA ALA A 231 -31.51 -4.49 -9.00
C ALA A 231 -30.88 -3.09 -8.86
N PRO A 232 -31.48 -2.00 -9.43
CA PRO A 232 -30.94 -0.63 -9.29
C PRO A 232 -30.69 -0.17 -7.84
N ARG A 233 -31.47 -0.69 -6.89
CA ARG A 233 -31.28 -0.45 -5.44
C ARG A 233 -29.92 -0.97 -4.94
N THR A 234 -29.50 -2.16 -5.40
CA THR A 234 -28.21 -2.77 -5.02
C THR A 234 -27.04 -1.92 -5.49
N TRP A 235 -27.13 -1.35 -6.69
CA TRP A 235 -26.12 -0.44 -7.23
C TRP A 235 -25.94 0.81 -6.37
N LYS A 236 -27.05 1.44 -5.94
CA LYS A 236 -26.99 2.61 -5.05
C LYS A 236 -26.36 2.27 -3.70
N GLN A 237 -26.63 1.08 -3.18
CA GLN A 237 -26.04 0.60 -1.91
C GLN A 237 -24.54 0.33 -2.05
N GLU A 238 -24.12 -0.36 -3.12
CA GLU A 238 -22.70 -0.58 -3.46
C GLU A 238 -21.94 0.76 -3.54
N LEU A 239 -22.47 1.72 -4.31
CA LEU A 239 -21.87 3.04 -4.44
C LEU A 239 -21.78 3.79 -3.11
N ASN A 240 -22.83 3.72 -2.28
CA ASN A 240 -22.82 4.37 -0.98
C ASN A 240 -21.80 3.74 -0.04
N ALA A 241 -21.65 2.41 -0.05
CA ALA A 241 -20.65 1.70 0.74
C ALA A 241 -19.21 2.07 0.32
N ILE A 242 -18.95 2.12 -0.99
CA ILE A 242 -17.66 2.58 -1.54
C ILE A 242 -17.39 4.04 -1.16
N ARG A 243 -18.39 4.93 -1.33
CA ARG A 243 -18.26 6.35 -0.96
C ARG A 243 -17.98 6.54 0.52
N LEU A 244 -18.66 5.79 1.38
CA LEU A 244 -18.41 5.81 2.82
C LEU A 244 -16.99 5.34 3.12
N THR A 245 -16.55 4.24 2.51
CA THR A 245 -15.19 3.71 2.65
C THR A 245 -14.15 4.75 2.28
N ILE A 246 -14.25 5.30 1.07
CA ILE A 246 -13.33 6.34 0.56
C ILE A 246 -13.39 7.56 1.47
N GLY A 247 -14.59 8.03 1.83
CA GLY A 247 -14.77 9.19 2.70
C GLY A 247 -14.09 9.03 4.06
N VAL A 248 -14.20 7.86 4.70
CA VAL A 248 -13.55 7.57 5.98
C VAL A 248 -12.03 7.50 5.84
N VAL A 249 -11.53 6.75 4.86
CA VAL A 249 -10.08 6.64 4.62
C VAL A 249 -9.47 8.01 4.30
N SER A 250 -10.12 8.81 3.44
CA SER A 250 -9.68 10.17 3.12
C SER A 250 -9.74 11.11 4.33
N ALA A 251 -10.74 10.97 5.21
CA ALA A 251 -10.83 11.76 6.43
C ALA A 251 -9.67 11.45 7.39
N ILE A 252 -9.35 10.16 7.57
CA ILE A 252 -8.22 9.71 8.40
C ILE A 252 -6.90 10.24 7.82
N SER A 253 -6.66 10.04 6.52
CA SER A 253 -5.50 10.60 5.81
C SER A 253 -5.36 12.11 5.98
N THR A 254 -6.44 12.85 5.75
CA THR A 254 -6.46 14.32 5.91
C THR A 254 -6.14 14.73 7.34
N ALA A 255 -6.72 14.05 8.33
CA ALA A 255 -6.46 14.32 9.74
C ALA A 255 -4.99 14.05 10.10
N THR A 256 -4.42 12.94 9.64
CA THR A 256 -3.01 12.59 9.88
C THR A 256 -2.06 13.57 9.17
N TRP A 257 -2.39 14.01 7.96
CA TRP A 257 -1.64 15.06 7.27
C TRP A 257 -1.62 16.35 8.08
N TRP A 258 -2.78 16.87 8.48
CA TRP A 258 -2.84 18.10 9.28
C TRP A 258 -2.17 17.94 10.64
N TYR A 259 -2.35 16.80 11.31
CA TYR A 259 -1.64 16.50 12.55
C TYR A 259 -0.11 16.57 12.34
N THR A 260 0.40 15.99 11.25
CA THR A 260 1.83 16.03 10.91
C THR A 260 2.30 17.46 10.67
N ILE A 261 1.60 18.22 9.82
CA ILE A 261 1.97 19.62 9.52
C ILE A 261 1.98 20.50 10.77
N LEU A 262 1.08 20.26 11.72
CA LEU A 262 0.97 21.05 12.95
C LEU A 262 2.02 20.68 14.01
N ASN A 263 2.65 19.50 13.93
CA ASN A 263 3.56 19.00 14.96
C ASN A 263 4.99 18.80 14.48
N MET A 264 5.26 18.83 13.17
CA MET A 264 6.63 18.72 12.66
C MET A 264 7.35 20.07 12.73
N ASP A 265 8.61 20.05 13.16
CA ASP A 265 9.47 21.25 13.15
C ASP A 265 10.17 21.48 11.79
N SER A 266 10.14 20.47 10.93
CA SER A 266 10.80 20.47 9.61
C SER A 266 9.91 20.94 8.46
N SER A 267 10.53 21.33 7.34
CA SER A 267 9.77 21.70 6.14
C SER A 267 9.17 20.48 5.41
N ILE A 268 8.02 20.68 4.76
CA ILE A 268 7.35 19.66 3.92
C ILE A 268 8.32 19.05 2.89
N PHE A 269 9.19 19.87 2.30
CA PHE A 269 10.11 19.40 1.27
C PHE A 269 11.20 18.47 1.82
N VAL A 270 11.67 18.71 3.04
CA VAL A 270 12.66 17.83 3.69
C VAL A 270 12.01 16.51 4.08
N VAL A 271 10.78 16.56 4.60
CA VAL A 271 10.05 15.38 5.07
C VAL A 271 9.56 14.51 3.92
N PHE A 272 9.01 15.07 2.84
CA PHE A 272 8.30 14.30 1.82
C PHE A 272 9.00 14.17 0.47
N ILE A 273 9.98 15.04 0.18
CA ILE A 273 10.68 15.03 -1.12
C ILE A 273 12.11 14.55 -0.93
N PRO A 274 12.54 13.48 -1.64
CA PRO A 274 13.89 12.98 -1.51
C PRO A 274 14.88 14.04 -1.98
N GLN A 275 15.88 14.36 -1.15
CA GLN A 275 16.91 15.33 -1.50
C GLN A 275 18.08 14.67 -2.26
N HIS A 276 18.21 13.35 -2.12
CA HIS A 276 19.32 12.55 -2.65
C HIS A 276 18.88 11.73 -3.85
N PHE A 277 18.67 12.37 -5.00
CA PHE A 277 18.27 11.67 -6.23
C PHE A 277 19.42 10.91 -6.90
N LEU A 278 20.60 11.54 -6.96
CA LEU A 278 21.77 11.01 -7.69
C LEU A 278 22.87 10.51 -6.76
N THR A 279 22.92 11.03 -5.54
CA THR A 279 23.92 10.69 -4.52
C THR A 279 23.37 9.66 -3.54
N THR A 280 24.25 8.84 -2.98
CA THR A 280 23.87 7.88 -1.92
C THR A 280 24.23 8.49 -0.57
N PRO A 281 23.24 8.73 0.32
CA PRO A 281 23.50 9.17 1.69
C PRO A 281 24.49 8.22 2.38
N GLN A 282 25.48 8.77 3.08
CA GLN A 282 26.39 7.94 3.90
C GLN A 282 25.80 7.65 5.27
N ASP A 283 24.97 8.56 5.78
CA ASP A 283 24.19 8.33 6.98
C ASP A 283 23.09 7.27 6.69
N PRO A 284 23.08 6.14 7.42
CA PRO A 284 22.13 5.06 7.15
C PRO A 284 20.67 5.42 7.38
N ILE A 285 20.37 6.25 8.38
CA ILE A 285 18.98 6.60 8.73
C ILE A 285 18.41 7.56 7.70
N LEU A 286 19.21 8.54 7.28
CA LEU A 286 18.91 9.40 6.14
C LEU A 286 18.75 8.59 4.85
N GLY A 287 19.58 7.57 4.65
CA GLY A 287 19.44 6.61 3.55
C GLY A 287 18.09 5.91 3.57
N LEU A 288 17.69 5.40 4.74
CA LEU A 288 16.40 4.72 4.92
C LEU A 288 15.22 5.66 4.70
N ARG A 289 15.25 6.87 5.27
CA ARG A 289 14.25 7.92 5.02
C ARG A 289 14.12 8.23 3.54
N THR A 290 15.24 8.38 2.84
CA THR A 290 15.27 8.66 1.40
C THR A 290 14.60 7.54 0.61
N VAL A 291 14.84 6.26 0.96
CA VAL A 291 14.20 5.11 0.32
C VAL A 291 12.67 5.17 0.49
N ILE A 292 12.17 5.47 1.69
CA ILE A 292 10.72 5.54 1.93
C ILE A 292 10.07 6.75 1.24
N GLN A 293 10.77 7.88 1.12
CA GLN A 293 10.29 9.00 0.30
C GLN A 293 10.12 8.60 -1.17
N PHE A 294 11.09 7.87 -1.73
CA PHE A 294 10.96 7.30 -3.08
C PHE A 294 9.83 6.28 -3.16
N ASP A 295 9.69 5.42 -2.15
CA ASP A 295 8.63 4.41 -2.08
C ASP A 295 7.25 5.07 -2.20
N TYR A 296 7.01 6.11 -1.39
CA TYR A 296 5.78 6.90 -1.40
C TYR A 296 5.53 7.55 -2.77
N ILE A 297 6.50 8.31 -3.31
CA ILE A 297 6.33 9.01 -4.59
C ILE A 297 6.10 8.02 -5.74
N CYS A 298 6.86 6.93 -5.80
CA CYS A 298 6.75 5.95 -6.88
C CYS A 298 5.40 5.23 -6.84
N CYS A 299 4.93 4.83 -5.65
CA CYS A 299 3.64 4.19 -5.46
C CYS A 299 2.48 5.06 -5.99
N TYR A 300 2.41 6.33 -5.55
CA TYR A 300 1.31 7.22 -5.94
C TYR A 300 1.45 7.73 -7.36
N SER A 301 2.66 7.97 -7.86
CA SER A 301 2.87 8.33 -9.27
C SER A 301 2.36 7.23 -10.20
N ALA A 302 2.61 5.97 -9.86
CA ALA A 302 2.07 4.84 -10.62
C ALA A 302 0.54 4.77 -10.50
N GLY A 303 -0.03 4.97 -9.31
CA GLY A 303 -1.48 5.04 -9.12
C GLY A 303 -2.17 6.14 -9.93
N PHE A 304 -1.59 7.35 -9.96
CA PHE A 304 -2.14 8.46 -10.75
C PHE A 304 -2.01 8.21 -12.26
N LEU A 305 -0.88 7.69 -12.72
CA LEU A 305 -0.70 7.31 -14.12
C LEU A 305 -1.72 6.24 -14.55
N TRP A 306 -1.96 5.25 -13.68
CA TRP A 306 -2.98 4.23 -13.88
C TRP A 306 -4.37 4.84 -13.99
N LEU A 307 -4.72 5.78 -13.12
CA LEU A 307 -5.99 6.50 -13.17
C LEU A 307 -6.15 7.28 -14.48
N THR A 308 -5.12 7.99 -14.94
CA THR A 308 -5.12 8.68 -16.24
C THR A 308 -5.39 7.72 -17.40
N TYR A 309 -4.77 6.53 -17.38
CA TYR A 309 -4.96 5.53 -18.43
C TYR A 309 -6.37 4.94 -18.40
N HIS A 310 -6.93 4.74 -17.21
CA HIS A 310 -8.32 4.31 -17.07
C HIS A 310 -9.33 5.35 -17.55
N PHE A 311 -9.11 6.64 -17.29
CA PHE A 311 -9.97 7.70 -17.84
C PHE A 311 -9.93 7.74 -19.36
N LYS A 312 -8.73 7.60 -19.95
CA LYS A 312 -8.57 7.50 -21.40
C LYS A 312 -9.30 6.28 -21.97
N ASP A 313 -9.19 5.13 -21.32
CA ASP A 313 -9.89 3.91 -21.75
C ASP A 313 -11.41 4.11 -21.67
N LEU A 314 -11.92 4.72 -20.59
CA LEU A 314 -13.34 5.05 -20.44
C LEU A 314 -13.85 6.01 -21.53
N GLU A 315 -13.09 7.07 -21.85
CA GLU A 315 -13.42 8.01 -22.92
C GLU A 315 -13.50 7.31 -24.29
N ASN A 316 -12.64 6.32 -24.55
CA ASN A 316 -12.63 5.60 -25.82
C ASN A 316 -13.83 4.64 -25.99
N VAL A 317 -14.49 4.21 -24.90
CA VAL A 317 -15.56 3.21 -24.94
C VAL A 317 -16.92 3.70 -24.42
N GLY A 318 -17.02 4.96 -23.96
CA GLY A 318 -18.22 5.58 -23.37
C GLY A 318 -18.66 6.83 -24.11
#